data_AF-A0A015MIT2-F1
#
_entry.id   AF-A0A015MIT2-F1
#
_cell.length_a   1.000
_cell.length_b   1.000
_cell.length_c   1.000
_cell.angle_alpha   90.00
_cell.angle_beta   90.00
_cell.angle_gamma   90.00
#
_symmetry.space_group_name_H-M   'P 1'
#
loop_
_entity.id
_entity.type
_entity.pdbx_description
1 polymer ?
#
loop_
_entity_poly.entity_id
_entity_poly.type
_entity_poly.pdbx_seq_one_letter_code
_entity_poly.pdbx_strand_id
1 'polypeptide(L)'
;MAADALIAVRMNLSPRGAQPKMRNGWYINENGKKLVHLMPEKGIRLMCEQCFGKQDDIDSERLDCCARRIMSLQPDFCEQRSILEEAIIKAGHIFERYPKFHCECNFIERYWGFAKRHQQVLNRRIKC
;
A
#
# COMPACT_ATOMS: atom_id res chain seq x y z
N MET A 1 4.86 -3.15 -4.65
CA MET A 1 4.07 -3.41 -3.43
C MET A 1 4.45 -4.81 -2.94
N ALA A 2 4.58 -5.02 -1.63
CA ALA A 2 5.02 -6.31 -1.11
C ALA A 2 4.06 -7.44 -1.53
N ALA A 3 4.60 -8.58 -1.95
CA ALA A 3 3.78 -9.71 -2.38
C ALA A 3 2.83 -10.21 -1.27
N ASP A 4 3.22 -10.03 -0.01
CA ASP A 4 2.54 -10.42 1.22
C ASP A 4 1.78 -9.27 1.91
N ALA A 5 1.64 -8.09 1.29
CA ALA A 5 0.94 -6.97 1.93
C ALA A 5 -0.53 -7.27 2.24
N LEU A 6 -1.02 -6.79 3.38
CA LEU A 6 -2.42 -6.75 3.76
C LEU A 6 -3.17 -5.77 2.86
N ILE A 7 -3.74 -6.28 1.76
CA ILE A 7 -4.50 -5.51 0.80
C ILE A 7 -5.86 -6.17 0.62
N ALA A 8 -6.92 -5.50 1.06
CA ALA A 8 -8.27 -6.04 1.06
C ALA A 8 -8.74 -6.49 -0.34
N VAL A 9 -8.33 -5.77 -1.39
CA VAL A 9 -8.66 -6.11 -2.79
C VAL A 9 -8.07 -7.46 -3.22
N ARG A 10 -6.93 -7.86 -2.64
CA ARG A 10 -6.26 -9.13 -2.96
C ARG A 10 -6.83 -10.31 -2.17
N MET A 11 -7.65 -10.06 -1.15
CA MET A 11 -8.22 -11.12 -0.34
C MET A 11 -9.23 -11.97 -1.12
N ASN A 12 -9.19 -13.26 -0.88
CA ASN A 12 -10.18 -14.18 -1.40
C ASN A 12 -11.42 -14.21 -0.48
N LEU A 13 -12.55 -13.75 -1.00
CA LEU A 13 -13.83 -13.75 -0.28
C LEU A 13 -14.71 -14.97 -0.59
N SER A 14 -14.22 -15.86 -1.45
CA SER A 14 -14.93 -17.08 -1.82
C SER A 14 -14.56 -18.23 -0.89
N PRO A 15 -15.53 -19.06 -0.46
CA PRO A 15 -15.27 -20.17 0.47
C PRO A 15 -14.43 -21.29 -0.13
N ARG A 16 -14.30 -21.36 -1.46
CA ARG A 16 -13.63 -22.46 -2.18
C ARG A 16 -12.21 -22.14 -2.65
N GLY A 17 -11.70 -20.94 -2.43
CA GLY A 17 -10.36 -20.57 -2.89
C GLY A 17 -9.37 -20.30 -1.75
N ALA A 18 -8.09 -20.50 -2.05
CA ALA A 18 -7.00 -20.20 -1.13
C ALA A 18 -6.88 -18.67 -0.96
N GLN A 19 -6.54 -18.23 0.24
CA GLN A 19 -6.08 -16.87 0.46
C GLN A 19 -4.65 -16.73 -0.11
N PRO A 20 -4.30 -15.58 -0.70
CA PRO A 20 -2.91 -15.29 -0.97
C PRO A 20 -2.14 -15.24 0.35
N LYS A 21 -0.86 -15.61 0.29
CA LYS A 21 0.02 -15.49 1.47
C LYS A 21 0.14 -14.01 1.83
N MET A 22 -0.38 -13.63 2.98
CA MET A 22 -0.40 -12.27 3.50
C MET A 22 0.32 -12.21 4.85
N ARG A 23 0.79 -11.02 5.22
CA ARG A 23 1.36 -10.74 6.54
C ARG A 23 0.32 -10.96 7.64
N ASN A 24 0.79 -11.17 8.85
CA ASN A 24 -0.08 -11.25 10.02
C ASN A 24 -0.73 -9.90 10.27
N GLY A 25 -2.03 -9.92 10.55
CA GLY A 25 -2.79 -8.74 10.98
C GLY A 25 -2.63 -8.50 12.46
N TRP A 26 -3.18 -7.40 12.94
CA TRP A 26 -3.22 -7.09 14.36
C TRP A 26 -4.49 -6.34 14.74
N TYR A 27 -4.94 -6.52 15.96
CA TYR A 27 -6.07 -5.79 16.53
C TYR A 27 -5.78 -5.38 17.97
N ILE A 28 -6.51 -4.39 18.44
CA ILE A 28 -6.43 -3.91 19.82
C ILE A 28 -7.59 -4.55 20.59
N ASN A 29 -7.29 -5.26 21.67
CA ASN A 29 -8.33 -5.83 22.52
C ASN A 29 -8.97 -4.77 23.44
N GLU A 30 -10.02 -5.16 24.18
CA GLU A 30 -10.70 -4.30 25.15
C GLU A 30 -9.77 -3.71 26.22
N ASN A 31 -8.65 -4.40 26.50
CA ASN A 31 -7.62 -3.96 27.44
C ASN A 31 -6.57 -3.02 26.82
N GLY A 32 -6.76 -2.57 25.57
CA GLY A 32 -5.83 -1.71 24.85
C GLY A 32 -4.53 -2.39 24.38
N LYS A 33 -4.42 -3.72 24.50
CA LYS A 33 -3.24 -4.48 24.09
C LYS A 33 -3.32 -4.88 22.62
N LYS A 34 -2.24 -4.64 21.88
CA LYS A 34 -2.06 -5.07 20.49
C LYS A 34 -1.80 -6.57 20.42
N LEU A 35 -2.69 -7.31 19.81
CA LEU A 35 -2.58 -8.75 19.57
C LEU A 35 -2.39 -9.02 18.07
N VAL A 36 -1.50 -9.97 17.75
CA VAL A 36 -1.20 -10.37 16.37
C VAL A 36 -2.06 -11.59 16.02
N HIS A 37 -2.67 -11.58 14.83
CA HIS A 37 -3.46 -12.69 14.31
C HIS A 37 -2.94 -13.17 12.95
N LEU A 38 -2.93 -14.48 12.76
CA LEU A 38 -2.55 -15.12 11.51
C LEU A 38 -3.69 -14.95 10.49
N MET A 39 -3.36 -14.60 9.25
CA MET A 39 -4.37 -14.61 8.20
C MET A 39 -4.82 -16.05 7.91
N PRO A 40 -6.12 -16.30 7.72
CA PRO A 40 -6.62 -17.64 7.44
C PRO A 40 -6.11 -18.13 6.08
N GLU A 41 -5.86 -19.45 5.96
CA GLU A 41 -5.40 -20.06 4.71
C GLU A 41 -6.53 -20.17 3.66
N LYS A 42 -7.78 -20.23 4.13
CA LYS A 42 -8.98 -20.33 3.30
C LYS A 42 -9.67 -18.98 3.17
N GLY A 43 -10.35 -18.77 2.04
CA GLY A 43 -11.12 -17.54 1.80
C GLY A 43 -12.14 -17.28 2.90
N ILE A 44 -12.26 -16.01 3.30
CA ILE A 44 -13.21 -15.58 4.33
C ILE A 44 -14.52 -15.22 3.65
N ARG A 45 -15.60 -15.92 3.97
CA ARG A 45 -16.92 -15.58 3.43
C ARG A 45 -17.52 -14.41 4.20
N LEU A 46 -17.33 -13.21 3.69
CA LEU A 46 -18.04 -12.02 4.14
C LEU A 46 -19.05 -11.65 3.06
N MET A 47 -20.30 -12.04 3.27
CA MET A 47 -21.39 -11.78 2.33
C MET A 47 -22.08 -10.48 2.76
N CYS A 48 -22.05 -9.46 1.90
CA CYS A 48 -23.09 -8.45 1.92
C CYS A 48 -24.10 -8.86 0.86
N GLU A 49 -25.34 -9.15 1.27
CA GLU A 49 -26.42 -9.55 0.34
C GLU A 49 -26.63 -8.52 -0.77
N GLN A 50 -26.30 -7.25 -0.51
CA GLN A 50 -26.47 -6.14 -1.42
C GLN A 50 -25.29 -5.94 -2.39
N CYS A 51 -24.10 -6.45 -2.05
CA CYS A 51 -22.88 -6.37 -2.88
C CYS A 51 -22.59 -7.66 -3.67
N PHE A 52 -23.47 -8.68 -3.65
CA PHE A 52 -23.17 -9.99 -4.26
C PHE A 52 -22.85 -9.83 -5.76
N GLY A 53 -21.57 -10.03 -6.13
CA GLY A 53 -21.11 -9.92 -7.52
C GLY A 53 -20.74 -8.52 -8.00
N LYS A 54 -20.83 -7.48 -7.16
CA LYS A 54 -20.35 -6.13 -7.51
C LYS A 54 -18.90 -5.99 -7.06
N GLN A 55 -18.01 -5.62 -7.98
CA GLN A 55 -16.59 -5.50 -7.66
C GLN A 55 -16.30 -4.24 -6.83
N ASP A 56 -17.09 -3.19 -7.01
CA ASP A 56 -16.92 -1.90 -6.34
C ASP A 56 -18.30 -1.25 -6.22
N ASP A 57 -18.86 -1.17 -5.00
CA ASP A 57 -19.98 -0.25 -4.78
C ASP A 57 -19.40 1.18 -4.82
N ILE A 58 -19.94 1.97 -5.75
CA ILE A 58 -19.49 3.32 -6.15
C ILE A 58 -19.79 4.37 -5.05
N ASP A 59 -20.47 3.98 -3.98
CA ASP A 59 -20.90 4.87 -2.91
C ASP A 59 -19.84 4.97 -1.79
N SER A 60 -19.14 6.11 -1.77
CA SER A 60 -18.06 6.40 -0.80
C SER A 60 -18.57 6.53 0.64
N GLU A 61 -19.86 6.81 0.84
CA GLU A 61 -20.49 7.00 2.16
C GLU A 61 -20.86 5.66 2.82
N ARG A 62 -20.92 4.59 2.03
CA ARG A 62 -21.33 3.28 2.51
C ARG A 62 -20.14 2.46 3.01
N LEU A 63 -19.67 2.78 4.21
CA LEU A 63 -18.50 2.14 4.84
C LEU A 63 -18.76 0.70 5.31
N ASP A 64 -20.03 0.36 5.57
CA ASP A 64 -20.45 -0.91 6.16
C ASP A 64 -20.92 -1.93 5.11
N CYS A 65 -20.87 -1.60 3.82
CA CYS A 65 -21.17 -2.54 2.76
C CYS A 65 -19.90 -3.01 2.06
N CYS A 66 -19.87 -4.30 1.77
CA CYS A 66 -18.80 -5.00 1.10
C CYS A 66 -17.58 -5.27 1.99
N ALA A 67 -17.30 -6.56 2.17
CA ALA A 67 -16.18 -7.11 2.93
C ALA A 67 -14.84 -6.41 2.67
N ARG A 68 -14.54 -6.09 1.40
CA ARG A 68 -13.29 -5.42 1.03
C ARG A 68 -13.19 -4.04 1.64
N ARG A 69 -14.29 -3.29 1.70
CA ARG A 69 -14.32 -1.94 2.27
C ARG A 69 -14.07 -2.00 3.77
N ILE A 70 -14.80 -2.85 4.48
CA ILE A 70 -14.64 -3.08 5.91
C ILE A 70 -13.19 -3.46 6.24
N MET A 71 -12.62 -4.41 5.49
CA MET A 71 -11.22 -4.82 5.68
C MET A 71 -10.24 -3.69 5.35
N SER A 72 -10.48 -2.90 4.29
CA SER A 72 -9.60 -1.79 3.92
C SER A 72 -9.56 -0.67 4.95
N LEU A 73 -10.61 -0.53 5.76
CA LEU A 73 -10.71 0.48 6.82
C LEU A 73 -10.11 0.00 8.14
N GLN A 74 -9.75 -1.27 8.26
CA GLN A 74 -9.11 -1.77 9.48
C GLN A 74 -7.74 -1.10 9.69
N PRO A 75 -7.39 -0.78 10.95
CA PRO A 75 -6.19 0.01 11.25
C PRO A 75 -4.90 -0.70 10.81
N ASP A 76 -4.85 -2.04 10.88
CA ASP A 76 -3.70 -2.82 10.44
C ASP A 76 -3.50 -2.82 8.92
N PHE A 77 -4.57 -2.67 8.13
CA PHE A 77 -4.50 -2.49 6.68
C PHE A 77 -4.04 -1.07 6.32
N CYS A 78 -4.61 -0.05 6.98
CA CYS A 78 -4.27 1.36 6.73
C CYS A 78 -2.83 1.71 7.14
N GLU A 79 -2.38 1.19 8.28
CA GLU A 79 -1.08 1.52 8.86
C GLU A 79 0.06 0.62 8.36
N GLN A 80 -0.23 -0.37 7.49
CA GLN A 80 0.81 -1.29 7.07
C GLN A 80 1.90 -0.58 6.25
N ARG A 81 3.09 -0.48 6.83
CA ARG A 81 4.28 0.00 6.13
C ARG A 81 4.74 -0.98 5.06
N SER A 82 5.40 -0.44 4.04
CA SER A 82 6.04 -1.29 3.03
C SER A 82 7.30 -1.95 3.61
N ILE A 83 7.67 -3.13 3.10
CA ILE A 83 8.93 -3.81 3.51
C ILE A 83 10.14 -2.88 3.35
N LEU A 84 10.15 -2.11 2.26
CA LEU A 84 11.22 -1.18 1.96
C LEU A 84 11.31 -0.07 3.02
N GLU A 85 10.17 0.51 3.37
CA GLU A 85 10.07 1.53 4.41
C GLU A 85 10.53 0.98 5.78
N GLU A 86 10.10 -0.22 6.16
CA GLU A 86 10.56 -0.88 7.38
C GLU A 86 12.07 -1.11 7.38
N ALA A 87 12.63 -1.60 6.28
CA ALA A 87 14.06 -1.87 6.15
C ALA A 87 14.91 -0.59 6.23
N ILE A 88 14.48 0.48 5.56
CA ILE A 88 15.16 1.78 5.53
C ILE A 88 15.13 2.43 6.92
N ILE A 89 13.96 2.44 7.57
CA ILE A 89 13.82 2.98 8.93
C ILE A 89 14.64 2.16 9.93
N LYS A 90 14.65 0.83 9.81
CA LYS A 90 15.46 -0.06 10.65
C LYS A 90 16.97 0.18 10.49
N ALA A 91 17.40 0.57 9.29
CA ALA A 91 18.78 0.98 9.02
C ALA A 91 19.11 2.40 9.53
N GLY A 92 18.14 3.12 10.12
CA GLY A 92 18.32 4.48 10.63
C GLY A 92 18.23 5.57 9.56
N HIS A 93 17.68 5.25 8.38
CA HIS A 93 17.53 6.19 7.28
C HIS A 93 16.12 6.80 7.24
N ILE A 94 16.03 8.01 6.68
CA ILE A 94 14.75 8.71 6.46
C ILE A 94 14.09 8.13 5.21
N PHE A 95 12.81 7.75 5.32
CA PHE A 95 12.00 7.30 4.20
C PHE A 95 10.98 8.37 3.81
N GLU A 96 11.25 9.12 2.74
CA GLU A 96 10.34 10.14 2.21
C GLU A 96 9.49 9.56 1.07
N ARG A 97 8.17 9.76 1.13
CA ARG A 97 7.23 9.31 0.09
C ARG A 97 6.85 10.49 -0.81
N TYR A 98 7.06 10.35 -2.11
CA TYR A 98 6.61 11.33 -3.09
C TYR A 98 5.20 11.01 -3.61
N PRO A 99 4.36 12.04 -3.87
CA PRO A 99 3.10 11.86 -4.56
C PRO A 99 3.30 11.23 -5.94
N LYS A 100 2.35 10.38 -6.36
CA LYS A 100 2.42 9.72 -7.67
C LYS A 100 2.21 10.76 -8.77
N PHE A 101 3.03 10.71 -9.83
CA PHE A 101 3.00 11.60 -10.99
C PHE A 101 3.37 13.07 -10.73
N HIS A 102 4.04 13.35 -9.60
CA HIS A 102 4.59 14.66 -9.27
C HIS A 102 6.12 14.59 -9.26
N CYS A 103 6.74 14.52 -10.45
CA CYS A 103 8.19 14.39 -10.59
C CYS A 103 8.94 15.64 -10.13
N GLU A 104 8.28 16.79 -10.08
CA GLU A 104 8.78 18.06 -9.54
C GLU A 104 9.14 17.99 -8.05
N CYS A 105 8.49 17.10 -7.30
CA CYS A 105 8.78 16.89 -5.88
C CYS A 105 10.01 16.02 -5.64
N ASN A 106 10.46 15.25 -6.65
CA ASN A 106 11.62 14.38 -6.52
C ASN A 106 12.93 15.17 -6.69
N PHE A 107 13.73 15.27 -5.63
CA PHE A 107 15.00 16.01 -5.66
C PHE A 107 15.98 15.48 -6.73
N ILE A 108 15.95 14.17 -6.99
CA ILE A 108 16.85 13.51 -7.94
C ILE A 108 16.59 14.01 -9.36
N GLU A 109 15.33 14.23 -9.74
CA GLU A 109 14.96 14.75 -11.07
C GLU A 109 15.49 16.17 -11.28
N ARG A 110 15.39 17.03 -10.26
CA ARG A 110 15.96 18.39 -10.29
C ARG A 110 17.47 18.37 -10.47
N TYR A 111 18.16 17.49 -9.73
CA TYR A 111 19.61 17.34 -9.82
C TYR A 111 20.05 16.88 -11.22
N TRP A 112 19.40 15.84 -11.77
CA TRP A 112 19.71 15.35 -13.11
C TRP A 112 19.41 16.36 -14.21
N GLY A 113 18.34 17.16 -14.07
CA GLY A 113 18.03 18.25 -14.98
C GLY A 113 19.16 19.29 -15.02
N PHE A 114 19.69 19.68 -13.86
CA PHE A 114 20.83 20.59 -13.76
C PHE A 114 22.10 19.98 -14.37
N ALA A 115 22.45 18.75 -14.01
CA ALA A 115 23.64 18.06 -14.51
C ALA A 115 23.64 17.96 -16.05
N LYS A 116 22.49 17.59 -16.65
CA LYS A 116 22.32 17.54 -18.10
C LYS A 116 22.51 18.91 -18.76
N ARG A 117 21.94 19.98 -18.18
CA ARG A 117 22.12 21.35 -18.70
C ARG A 117 23.58 21.78 -18.63
N HIS A 118 24.26 21.52 -17.51
CA HIS A 118 25.66 21.86 -17.34
C HIS A 118 26.54 21.15 -18.37
N GLN A 119 26.30 19.86 -18.59
CA GLN A 119 27.01 19.08 -19.61
C GLN A 119 26.76 19.62 -21.03
N GLN A 120 25.53 20.01 -21.37
CA GLN A 120 25.23 20.63 -22.67
C GLN A 120 25.97 21.95 -22.87
N VAL A 121 26.05 22.80 -21.83
CA VAL A 121 26.79 24.07 -21.89
C VAL A 121 28.29 23.83 -22.07
N LEU A 122 28.88 22.90 -21.31
CA LEU A 122 30.29 22.51 -21.48
C LEU A 122 30.56 22.01 -22.90
N ASN A 123 29.73 21.10 -23.41
CA ASN A 123 29.88 20.55 -24.76
C ASN A 123 29.74 21.61 -25.86
N ARG A 124 28.95 22.68 -25.62
CA ARG A 124 28.84 23.82 -26.54
C ARG A 124 30.07 24.74 -26.45
N ARG A 125 30.64 24.93 -25.26
CA ARG A 125 31.86 25.74 -25.06
C ARG A 125 33.12 25.07 -25.60
N ILE A 126 33.20 23.74 -25.60
CA ILE A 126 34.35 22.98 -26.12
C ILE A 126 34.33 22.89 -27.66
N LYS A 127 33.18 23.16 -28.29
CA LYS A 127 33.02 23.16 -29.75
C LYS A 127 33.27 24.52 -30.42
N CYS A 128 33.52 25.58 -29.65
CA CYS A 128 34.00 26.87 -30.15
C CYS A 128 35.51 26.93 -29.99
#